data_AF-A0A4W5QZQ3-F1
#
_entry.id   AF-A0A4W5QZQ3-F1
#
_cell.length_a   1.000
_cell.length_b   1.000
_cell.length_c   1.000
_cell.angle_alpha   90.00
_cell.angle_beta   90.00
_cell.angle_gamma   90.00
#
_symmetry.space_group_name_H-M   'P 1'
#
loop_
_entity.id
_entity.type
_entity.pdbx_description
1 polymer ?
#
loop_
_entity_poly.entity_id
_entity_poly.type
_entity_poly.pdbx_seq_one_letter_code
_entity_poly.pdbx_strand_id
1 'polypeptide(L)'
;VMTGSHMGTQAKPSPSPSPLSINPNATATPEPGPGGHTPTKFMSELHPLYRALCVVSVCLVLSCCLCVWRKCLKNKVKNTDKEKKGKNGLNTDTDMYQVFLCVCVCVLEEEPKEEVKLGRLEFSLDYNFTENTMVVGILQACDLPAMDVGGSSDPYVKLYLLPDKKRKFETKVHRKTLNPTFNETFTFKVLYSELGGRTLVMTVYDFDRFSKHDAIGALRVPMCSLDFSQMIQEWRELKKAEKEESEQLGDICLSLRYVPTAGKLSIVVLEAKNLKKMDVGGLSDPYVKIHLLQNGKRLKKKKSSIKKNTLNPYYNESFSFEVPFEQLQKVQVAVTVLDYDKIGKNDAIGKVFLGGTSSGTELRHWSDMLANPRRPIAQWHGLKTEDEVNAELAARK
;
A
#
# COMPACT_ATOMS: atom_id res chain seq x y z
N VAL A 1 -45.68 -62.26 25.69
CA VAL A 1 -44.56 -62.66 26.58
C VAL A 1 -43.74 -61.38 26.77
N MET A 2 -43.94 -60.53 27.79
CA MET A 2 -43.78 -60.76 29.26
C MET A 2 -42.43 -61.44 29.53
N THR A 3 -41.46 -60.93 30.28
CA THR A 3 -41.32 -59.92 31.36
C THR A 3 -39.92 -59.24 31.26
N GLY A 4 -39.38 -58.38 32.12
CA GLY A 4 -39.82 -57.80 33.41
C GLY A 4 -39.03 -58.28 34.64
N SER A 5 -37.85 -57.70 34.90
CA SER A 5 -37.05 -57.80 36.16
C SER A 5 -35.84 -56.82 36.04
N HIS A 6 -35.54 -55.83 36.89
CA HIS A 6 -35.93 -55.37 38.24
C HIS A 6 -35.12 -55.93 39.44
N MET A 7 -34.13 -55.14 39.90
CA MET A 7 -33.74 -54.81 41.29
C MET A 7 -32.95 -53.47 41.19
N GLY A 8 -32.95 -52.49 42.11
CA GLY A 8 -33.35 -52.42 43.52
C GLY A 8 -32.10 -52.15 44.40
N THR A 9 -32.05 -51.23 45.38
CA THR A 9 -33.01 -50.20 45.84
C THR A 9 -32.34 -49.18 46.80
N GLN A 10 -32.89 -47.95 46.92
CA GLN A 10 -32.86 -47.04 48.11
C GLN A 10 -31.52 -46.41 48.60
N ALA A 11 -31.48 -45.24 49.29
CA ALA A 11 -32.41 -44.09 49.40
C ALA A 11 -31.80 -42.87 50.16
N LYS A 12 -32.17 -41.63 49.73
CA LYS A 12 -32.47 -40.37 50.51
C LYS A 12 -31.49 -39.80 51.59
N PRO A 13 -31.69 -38.55 52.10
CA PRO A 13 -32.37 -37.36 51.55
C PRO A 13 -31.56 -36.02 51.67
N SER A 14 -32.12 -34.92 51.15
CA SER A 14 -31.74 -33.51 51.42
C SER A 14 -32.48 -32.95 52.67
N PRO A 15 -32.10 -31.78 53.26
CA PRO A 15 -32.51 -30.44 52.76
C PRO A 15 -31.50 -29.27 53.04
N SER A 16 -31.96 -28.01 52.90
CA SER A 16 -31.24 -26.71 52.90
C SER A 16 -31.44 -25.87 54.21
N PRO A 17 -31.26 -24.52 54.29
CA PRO A 17 -30.01 -23.70 54.26
C PRO A 17 -29.85 -22.65 55.43
N SER A 18 -28.71 -21.90 55.46
CA SER A 18 -28.44 -20.62 56.21
C SER A 18 -28.15 -20.75 57.74
N PRO A 19 -27.63 -19.73 58.50
CA PRO A 19 -27.39 -18.28 58.22
C PRO A 19 -26.04 -17.65 58.74
N LEU A 20 -26.02 -16.33 59.01
CA LEU A 20 -24.92 -15.35 59.21
C LEU A 20 -24.13 -15.32 60.56
N SER A 21 -22.91 -14.75 60.57
CA SER A 21 -22.32 -13.80 61.58
C SER A 21 -20.81 -13.53 61.33
N ILE A 22 -20.10 -12.67 62.11
CA ILE A 22 -19.94 -11.19 61.98
C ILE A 22 -18.71 -10.68 62.81
N ASN A 23 -17.93 -9.70 62.29
CA ASN A 23 -17.04 -8.72 63.00
C ASN A 23 -15.75 -9.17 63.76
N PRO A 24 -14.86 -8.26 64.26
CA PRO A 24 -14.89 -6.76 64.27
C PRO A 24 -13.61 -5.97 63.86
N ASN A 25 -13.75 -4.62 63.84
CA ASN A 25 -12.74 -3.53 63.93
C ASN A 25 -11.77 -3.30 62.75
N ALA A 26 -11.47 -2.06 62.30
CA ALA A 26 -12.04 -0.71 62.48
C ALA A 26 -11.47 0.19 61.33
N THR A 27 -11.75 1.48 61.09
CA THR A 27 -12.43 2.59 61.81
C THR A 27 -13.09 3.52 60.75
N ALA A 28 -13.97 4.46 61.14
CA ALA A 28 -14.59 5.46 60.23
C ALA A 28 -14.24 6.92 60.65
N THR A 29 -14.15 7.91 59.76
CA THR A 29 -15.18 8.97 59.45
C THR A 29 -14.44 10.26 59.00
N PRO A 30 -15.09 11.36 58.54
CA PRO A 30 -16.29 11.52 57.69
C PRO A 30 -16.08 12.48 56.48
N GLU A 31 -17.14 12.76 55.68
CA GLU A 31 -17.17 13.86 54.69
C GLU A 31 -17.18 15.26 55.35
N PRO A 32 -17.00 16.35 54.55
CA PRO A 32 -18.20 17.07 54.12
C PRO A 32 -18.16 17.70 52.70
N GLY A 33 -19.34 17.89 52.11
CA GLY A 33 -19.65 19.00 51.20
C GLY A 33 -20.80 19.86 51.78
N PRO A 34 -21.37 20.84 51.05
CA PRO A 34 -20.94 21.41 49.77
C PRO A 34 -20.69 22.94 49.83
N GLY A 35 -19.96 23.50 48.85
CA GLY A 35 -19.76 24.94 48.69
C GLY A 35 -19.24 25.29 47.28
N GLY A 36 -19.80 26.33 46.65
CA GLY A 36 -19.60 26.58 45.21
C GLY A 36 -18.41 27.47 44.82
N HIS A 37 -18.34 27.73 43.50
CA HIS A 37 -17.60 28.76 42.74
C HIS A 37 -16.43 28.35 41.81
N THR A 38 -16.59 28.83 40.56
CA THR A 38 -15.59 29.26 39.57
C THR A 38 -14.77 28.24 38.75
N PRO A 39 -14.91 28.23 37.40
CA PRO A 39 -14.09 27.41 36.50
C PRO A 39 -12.82 28.18 36.05
N THR A 40 -11.88 28.41 36.96
CA THR A 40 -10.64 29.16 36.66
C THR A 40 -9.39 28.53 37.28
N LYS A 41 -9.08 27.27 36.92
CA LYS A 41 -7.81 26.61 37.34
C LYS A 41 -7.33 25.41 36.48
N PHE A 42 -7.57 25.46 35.16
CA PHE A 42 -7.08 24.41 34.22
C PHE A 42 -6.13 24.95 33.12
N MET A 43 -5.50 26.13 33.33
CA MET A 43 -4.62 26.77 32.33
C MET A 43 -3.29 27.32 32.91
N SER A 44 -2.76 26.72 33.98
CA SER A 44 -1.48 27.16 34.58
C SER A 44 -0.29 26.20 34.37
N GLU A 45 -0.54 24.90 34.19
CA GLU A 45 0.47 23.84 34.06
C GLU A 45 0.65 23.41 32.59
N LEU A 46 1.26 24.26 31.77
CA LEU A 46 1.61 23.96 30.38
C LEU A 46 3.13 23.99 30.22
N HIS A 47 3.70 22.83 29.89
CA HIS A 47 5.14 22.54 29.92
C HIS A 47 6.01 23.66 29.32
N PRO A 48 7.18 24.01 29.90
CA PRO A 48 8.02 25.11 29.41
C PRO A 48 8.45 24.93 27.94
N LEU A 49 8.54 23.68 27.47
CA LEU A 49 8.83 23.34 26.08
C LEU A 49 7.73 23.80 25.11
N TYR A 50 6.45 23.74 25.51
CA TYR A 50 5.33 24.25 24.69
C TYR A 50 5.33 25.78 24.65
N ARG A 51 5.64 26.45 25.76
CA ARG A 51 5.81 27.92 25.77
C ARG A 51 6.97 28.35 24.87
N ALA A 52 8.10 27.63 24.90
CA ALA A 52 9.21 27.88 23.99
C ALA A 52 8.82 27.66 22.51
N LEU A 53 8.10 26.58 22.19
CA LEU A 53 7.59 26.32 20.83
C LEU A 53 6.61 27.41 20.35
N CYS A 54 5.72 27.91 21.22
CA CYS A 54 4.83 29.04 20.91
C CYS A 54 5.60 30.35 20.69
N VAL A 55 6.65 30.62 21.48
CA VAL A 55 7.49 31.82 21.27
C VAL A 55 8.28 31.69 19.96
N VAL A 56 8.85 30.53 19.66
CA VAL A 56 9.56 30.28 18.39
C VAL A 56 8.60 30.41 17.20
N SER A 57 7.39 29.84 17.27
CA SER A 57 6.42 29.95 16.17
C SER A 57 5.93 31.39 15.99
N VAL A 58 5.66 32.14 17.06
CA VAL A 58 5.32 33.57 16.97
C VAL A 58 6.49 34.38 16.42
N CYS A 59 7.73 34.13 16.82
CA CYS A 59 8.92 34.79 16.27
C CYS A 59 9.13 34.49 14.77
N LEU A 60 8.88 33.26 14.33
CA LEU A 60 8.93 32.88 12.91
C LEU A 60 7.80 33.53 12.10
N VAL A 61 6.57 33.56 12.64
CA VAL A 61 5.45 34.29 12.00
C VAL A 61 5.76 35.77 11.90
N LEU A 62 6.26 36.40 12.96
CA LEU A 62 6.64 37.82 12.95
C LEU A 62 7.81 38.10 12.00
N SER A 63 8.82 37.23 11.91
CA SER A 63 9.92 37.42 10.96
C SER A 63 9.43 37.29 9.51
N CYS A 64 8.55 36.32 9.22
CA CYS A 64 7.88 36.20 7.92
C CYS A 64 7.02 37.43 7.60
N CYS A 65 6.22 37.94 8.54
CA CYS A 65 5.45 39.17 8.36
C CYS A 65 6.34 40.39 8.09
N LEU A 66 7.49 40.52 8.78
CA LEU A 66 8.47 41.59 8.53
C LEU A 66 9.15 41.44 7.17
N CYS A 67 9.44 40.21 6.72
CA CYS A 67 9.98 39.93 5.40
C CYS A 67 8.98 40.30 4.28
N VAL A 68 7.70 39.93 4.45
CA VAL A 68 6.61 40.33 3.55
C VAL A 68 6.46 41.85 3.52
N TRP A 69 6.41 42.51 4.69
CA TRP A 69 6.26 43.97 4.77
C TRP A 69 7.44 44.71 4.08
N ARG A 70 8.68 44.27 4.29
CA ARG A 70 9.86 44.80 3.58
C ARG A 70 9.79 44.59 2.07
N LYS A 71 9.25 43.47 1.58
CA LYS A 71 9.07 43.18 0.15
C LYS A 71 7.95 44.04 -0.46
N CYS A 72 6.84 44.21 0.24
CA CYS A 72 5.73 45.11 -0.15
C CYS A 72 6.17 46.59 -0.19
N LEU A 73 6.96 47.06 0.78
CA LEU A 73 7.51 48.42 0.77
C LEU A 73 8.45 48.66 -0.42
N LYS A 74 9.33 47.70 -0.76
CA LYS A 74 10.19 47.77 -1.96
C LYS A 74 9.38 47.80 -3.27
N ASN A 75 8.27 47.05 -3.35
CA ASN A 75 7.38 47.11 -4.52
C ASN A 75 6.61 48.44 -4.62
N LYS A 76 6.33 49.13 -3.51
CA LYS A 76 5.70 50.46 -3.54
C LYS A 76 6.62 51.53 -4.14
N VAL A 77 7.94 51.45 -3.89
CA VAL A 77 8.93 52.38 -4.46
C VAL A 77 9.13 52.18 -5.96
N LYS A 78 8.92 50.96 -6.50
CA LYS A 78 9.04 50.66 -7.93
C LYS A 78 7.79 51.01 -8.77
N ASN A 79 6.70 51.46 -8.16
CA ASN A 79 5.41 51.63 -8.84
C ASN A 79 4.88 53.08 -8.79
N THR A 80 5.78 54.05 -8.65
CA THR A 80 5.47 55.49 -8.67
C THR A 80 5.72 56.15 -10.04
N ASP A 81 5.89 55.35 -11.10
CA ASP A 81 6.05 55.80 -12.49
C ASP A 81 5.08 55.07 -13.44
N LYS A 82 3.78 55.41 -13.33
CA LYS A 82 2.77 55.44 -14.43
C LYS A 82 1.38 55.80 -13.88
N GLU A 83 0.79 56.87 -14.43
CA GLU A 83 -0.44 57.48 -13.92
C GLU A 83 -1.75 56.91 -14.50
N LYS A 84 -2.80 56.98 -13.66
CA LYS A 84 -4.22 57.29 -13.97
C LYS A 84 -4.99 56.49 -15.05
N LYS A 85 -5.98 55.71 -14.62
CA LYS A 85 -7.43 56.08 -14.65
C LYS A 85 -8.35 54.94 -14.15
N GLY A 86 -9.52 55.30 -13.61
CA GLY A 86 -10.67 54.40 -13.43
C GLY A 86 -10.93 53.92 -11.99
N LYS A 87 -12.05 54.37 -11.38
CA LYS A 87 -12.59 53.81 -10.13
C LYS A 87 -13.64 52.74 -10.46
N ASN A 88 -13.69 51.64 -9.70
CA ASN A 88 -14.83 51.32 -8.81
C ASN A 88 -14.71 49.91 -8.17
N GLY A 89 -14.96 49.85 -6.86
CA GLY A 89 -15.47 48.69 -6.09
C GLY A 89 -14.79 47.33 -6.22
N LEU A 90 -14.07 46.89 -5.17
CA LEU A 90 -13.68 45.50 -4.99
C LEU A 90 -14.20 44.97 -3.64
N ASN A 91 -14.86 43.82 -3.65
CA ASN A 91 -15.42 43.16 -2.47
C ASN A 91 -14.30 42.47 -1.64
N THR A 92 -14.38 42.56 -0.32
CA THR A 92 -13.29 42.22 0.60
C THR A 92 -13.16 40.73 0.97
N ASP A 93 -13.97 39.83 0.41
CA ASP A 93 -13.94 38.39 0.75
C ASP A 93 -13.05 37.52 -0.16
N THR A 94 -12.62 38.03 -1.33
CA THR A 94 -11.84 37.22 -2.29
C THR A 94 -10.34 37.19 -1.98
N ASP A 95 -9.79 38.28 -1.42
CA ASP A 95 -8.35 38.42 -1.17
C ASP A 95 -7.82 37.42 -0.12
N MET A 96 -8.62 37.06 0.90
CA MET A 96 -8.15 36.13 1.94
C MET A 96 -7.91 34.71 1.39
N TYR A 97 -8.79 34.22 0.52
CA TYR A 97 -8.60 32.92 -0.14
C TYR A 97 -7.44 32.95 -1.14
N GLN A 98 -7.25 34.06 -1.84
CA GLN A 98 -6.17 34.20 -2.82
C GLN A 98 -4.79 34.34 -2.15
N VAL A 99 -4.71 35.00 -0.98
CA VAL A 99 -3.53 34.99 -0.12
C VAL A 99 -3.28 33.61 0.48
N PHE A 100 -4.30 32.90 0.95
CA PHE A 100 -4.15 31.54 1.49
C PHE A 100 -3.63 30.56 0.41
N LEU A 101 -4.14 30.65 -0.81
CA LEU A 101 -3.68 29.84 -1.94
C LEU A 101 -2.23 30.19 -2.32
N CYS A 102 -1.85 31.48 -2.27
CA CYS A 102 -0.47 31.92 -2.48
C CYS A 102 0.49 31.37 -1.41
N VAL A 103 0.08 31.37 -0.13
CA VAL A 103 0.87 30.80 0.97
C VAL A 103 1.03 29.28 0.82
N CYS A 104 -0.02 28.55 0.42
CA CYS A 104 0.09 27.10 0.17
C CYS A 104 0.99 26.74 -1.03
N VAL A 105 1.07 27.59 -2.06
CA VAL A 105 1.93 27.35 -3.23
C VAL A 105 3.41 27.65 -2.94
N CYS A 106 3.72 28.55 -2.01
CA CYS A 106 5.09 28.97 -1.70
C CYS A 106 5.83 28.09 -0.65
N VAL A 107 5.27 26.96 -0.21
CA VAL A 107 5.92 26.04 0.77
C VAL A 107 6.17 24.64 0.16
N LEU A 108 6.23 24.56 -1.17
CA LEU A 108 6.75 23.40 -1.91
C LEU A 108 7.98 23.79 -2.76
N GLU A 109 8.84 24.64 -2.22
CA GLU A 109 10.25 24.63 -2.61
C GLU A 109 10.85 23.37 -1.98
N GLU A 110 11.05 22.32 -2.79
CA GLU A 110 11.79 21.14 -2.33
C GLU A 110 13.21 21.59 -1.98
N GLU A 111 13.61 21.44 -0.71
CA GLU A 111 15.01 21.42 -0.31
C GLU A 111 15.79 20.55 -1.31
N PRO A 112 16.93 21.01 -1.86
CA PRO A 112 17.68 20.25 -2.85
C PRO A 112 18.21 18.98 -2.19
N LYS A 113 17.50 17.88 -2.42
CA LYS A 113 17.88 16.53 -1.94
C LYS A 113 19.27 16.24 -2.48
N GLU A 114 20.23 15.99 -1.59
CA GLU A 114 21.56 15.53 -1.97
C GLU A 114 21.43 14.34 -2.93
N GLU A 115 22.12 14.40 -4.07
CA GLU A 115 22.08 13.33 -5.06
C GLU A 115 22.77 12.10 -4.47
N VAL A 116 21.95 11.19 -3.93
CA VAL A 116 22.41 9.89 -3.41
C VAL A 116 23.07 9.14 -4.58
N LYS A 117 24.39 9.02 -4.54
CA LYS A 117 25.16 8.23 -5.51
C LYS A 117 24.87 6.76 -5.28
N LEU A 118 24.29 6.09 -6.28
CA LEU A 118 23.90 4.69 -6.22
C LEU A 118 24.95 3.75 -6.83
N GLY A 119 26.11 4.28 -7.19
CA GLY A 119 27.18 3.56 -7.89
C GLY A 119 27.01 3.56 -9.41
N ARG A 120 27.84 2.76 -10.09
CA ARG A 120 27.90 2.64 -11.55
C ARG A 120 27.98 1.18 -11.96
N LEU A 121 27.45 0.85 -13.13
CA LEU A 121 27.53 -0.49 -13.73
C LEU A 121 28.26 -0.41 -15.07
N GLU A 122 29.21 -1.31 -15.27
CA GLU A 122 29.86 -1.59 -16.56
C GLU A 122 29.16 -2.78 -17.22
N PHE A 123 28.76 -2.57 -18.47
CA PHE A 123 28.12 -3.58 -19.29
C PHE A 123 28.64 -3.49 -20.72
N SER A 124 28.44 -4.56 -21.48
CA SER A 124 28.66 -4.59 -22.92
C SER A 124 27.40 -5.01 -23.66
N LEU A 125 27.25 -4.50 -24.88
CA LEU A 125 26.17 -4.82 -25.81
C LEU A 125 26.75 -5.12 -27.19
N ASP A 126 26.31 -6.22 -27.77
CA ASP A 126 26.63 -6.62 -29.14
C ASP A 126 25.37 -7.19 -29.82
N TYR A 127 25.32 -7.15 -31.15
CA TYR A 127 24.19 -7.68 -31.92
C TYR A 127 24.65 -8.56 -33.08
N ASN A 128 24.35 -9.85 -32.98
CA ASN A 128 24.64 -10.81 -34.04
C ASN A 128 23.52 -10.77 -35.09
N PHE A 129 23.79 -10.09 -36.20
CA PHE A 129 22.91 -9.98 -37.36
C PHE A 129 22.61 -11.31 -38.06
N THR A 130 23.52 -12.29 -37.97
CA THR A 130 23.34 -13.62 -38.58
C THR A 130 22.35 -14.47 -37.79
N GLU A 131 22.40 -14.42 -36.46
CA GLU A 131 21.56 -15.21 -35.57
C GLU A 131 20.27 -14.50 -35.12
N ASN A 132 20.18 -13.18 -35.34
CA ASN A 132 19.14 -12.30 -34.80
C ASN A 132 19.09 -12.35 -33.25
N THR A 133 20.26 -12.20 -32.65
CA THR A 133 20.46 -12.26 -31.20
C THR A 133 21.22 -11.03 -30.70
N MET A 134 20.67 -10.39 -29.67
CA MET A 134 21.38 -9.36 -28.91
C MET A 134 22.08 -10.02 -27.73
N VAL A 135 23.37 -9.72 -27.55
CA VAL A 135 24.22 -10.24 -26.48
C VAL A 135 24.48 -9.11 -25.48
N VAL A 136 24.26 -9.38 -24.20
CA VAL A 136 24.46 -8.43 -23.09
C VAL A 136 25.47 -9.03 -22.13
N GLY A 137 26.64 -8.41 -21.99
CA GLY A 137 27.61 -8.74 -20.94
C GLY A 137 27.39 -7.84 -19.73
N ILE A 138 27.22 -8.43 -18.54
CA ILE A 138 27.28 -7.73 -17.27
C ILE A 138 28.67 -7.97 -16.69
N LEU A 139 29.51 -6.93 -16.68
CA LEU A 139 30.93 -7.06 -16.37
C LEU A 139 31.16 -6.86 -14.87
N GLN A 140 30.94 -5.65 -14.37
CA GLN A 140 31.20 -5.28 -12.98
C GLN A 140 30.40 -4.04 -12.57
N ALA A 141 30.22 -3.84 -11.27
CA ALA A 141 29.72 -2.58 -10.72
C ALA A 141 30.76 -1.97 -9.77
N CYS A 142 30.71 -0.65 -9.58
CA CYS A 142 31.52 0.05 -8.59
C CYS A 142 30.70 1.06 -7.79
N ASP A 143 31.24 1.42 -6.62
CA ASP A 143 30.71 2.47 -5.74
C ASP A 143 29.24 2.23 -5.30
N LEU A 144 28.80 0.96 -5.19
CA LEU A 144 27.44 0.64 -4.73
C LEU A 144 27.25 1.05 -3.26
N PRO A 145 26.07 1.54 -2.85
CA PRO A 145 25.76 1.79 -1.45
C PRO A 145 25.67 0.48 -0.66
N ALA A 146 26.06 0.55 0.62
CA ALA A 146 25.82 -0.51 1.58
C ALA A 146 24.35 -0.51 2.01
N MET A 147 23.65 -1.62 1.77
CA MET A 147 22.26 -1.83 2.15
C MET A 147 22.15 -2.72 3.40
N ASP A 148 23.10 -3.64 3.61
CA ASP A 148 23.19 -4.44 4.83
C ASP A 148 23.55 -3.60 6.06
N VAL A 149 23.02 -4.01 7.22
CA VAL A 149 23.46 -3.56 8.55
C VAL A 149 24.97 -3.81 8.79
N GLY A 150 25.60 -4.70 8.01
CA GLY A 150 27.03 -4.99 8.03
C GLY A 150 27.93 -3.98 7.30
N GLY A 151 27.38 -2.93 6.68
CA GLY A 151 28.17 -1.98 5.87
C GLY A 151 28.61 -2.55 4.51
N SER A 152 27.88 -3.56 4.03
CA SER A 152 28.08 -4.21 2.74
C SER A 152 26.77 -4.32 1.96
N SER A 153 26.81 -5.01 0.83
CA SER A 153 25.65 -5.51 0.11
C SER A 153 26.01 -6.90 -0.46
N ASP A 154 25.02 -7.72 -0.77
CA ASP A 154 25.10 -8.96 -1.53
C ASP A 154 24.55 -8.72 -2.98
N PRO A 155 25.21 -7.92 -3.83
CA PRO A 155 24.63 -7.47 -5.10
C PRO A 155 24.46 -8.57 -6.17
N TYR A 156 23.38 -8.44 -6.94
CA TYR A 156 23.14 -9.13 -8.20
C TYR A 156 22.39 -8.24 -9.20
N VAL A 157 22.51 -8.50 -10.50
CA VAL A 157 21.87 -7.71 -11.57
C VAL A 157 20.75 -8.51 -12.20
N LYS A 158 19.57 -7.89 -12.29
CA LYS A 158 18.39 -8.41 -12.99
C LYS A 158 18.16 -7.62 -14.26
N LEU A 159 18.07 -8.30 -15.40
CA LEU A 159 17.94 -7.66 -16.71
C LEU A 159 16.76 -8.21 -17.52
N TYR A 160 16.06 -7.31 -18.20
CA TYR A 160 14.90 -7.61 -19.06
C TYR A 160 14.71 -6.50 -20.10
N LEU A 161 13.83 -6.73 -21.07
CA LEU A 161 13.86 -5.99 -22.33
C LEU A 161 12.45 -5.48 -22.67
N LEU A 162 12.15 -4.25 -22.24
CA LEU A 162 10.83 -3.63 -22.39
C LEU A 162 10.41 -3.56 -23.87
N PRO A 163 9.12 -3.80 -24.18
CA PRO A 163 7.99 -3.99 -23.25
C PRO A 163 7.87 -5.40 -22.63
N ASP A 164 8.71 -6.37 -23.01
CA ASP A 164 8.67 -7.73 -22.45
C ASP A 164 9.25 -7.77 -21.03
N LYS A 165 8.36 -7.65 -20.04
CA LYS A 165 8.66 -7.85 -18.62
C LYS A 165 8.70 -9.33 -18.19
N LYS A 166 8.32 -10.29 -19.05
CA LYS A 166 8.26 -11.72 -18.69
C LYS A 166 9.62 -12.38 -18.79
N ARG A 167 10.38 -12.11 -19.87
CA ARG A 167 11.72 -12.69 -20.08
C ARG A 167 12.78 -11.90 -19.30
N LYS A 168 13.01 -12.35 -18.06
CA LYS A 168 14.00 -11.81 -17.11
C LYS A 168 15.19 -12.77 -17.01
N PHE A 169 16.40 -12.21 -16.96
CA PHE A 169 17.62 -12.92 -16.55
C PHE A 169 18.18 -12.28 -15.28
N GLU A 170 18.97 -13.05 -14.53
CA GLU A 170 19.59 -12.63 -13.26
C GLU A 170 21.03 -13.16 -13.23
N THR A 171 21.98 -12.33 -12.75
CA THR A 171 23.35 -12.78 -12.44
C THR A 171 23.35 -13.60 -11.15
N LYS A 172 24.49 -14.22 -10.87
CA LYS A 172 24.81 -14.75 -9.55
C LYS A 172 24.87 -13.60 -8.53
N VAL A 173 24.63 -13.98 -7.28
CA VAL A 173 24.75 -13.11 -6.10
C VAL A 173 26.21 -13.11 -5.64
N HIS A 174 26.82 -11.93 -5.60
CA HIS A 174 28.16 -11.73 -5.04
C HIS A 174 28.02 -11.24 -3.62
N ARG A 175 28.58 -11.96 -2.63
CA ARG A 175 28.37 -11.62 -1.22
C ARG A 175 29.33 -10.57 -0.69
N LYS A 176 28.82 -9.69 0.17
CA LYS A 176 29.54 -8.69 0.98
C LYS A 176 30.52 -7.85 0.16
N THR A 177 30.06 -7.30 -0.96
CA THR A 177 30.87 -6.44 -1.83
C THR A 177 30.07 -5.26 -2.37
N LEU A 178 30.72 -4.10 -2.41
CA LEU A 178 30.21 -2.88 -3.06
C LEU A 178 30.79 -2.70 -4.47
N ASN A 179 31.71 -3.57 -4.88
CA ASN A 179 32.37 -3.58 -6.18
C ASN A 179 32.38 -5.01 -6.76
N PRO A 180 31.21 -5.58 -7.13
CA PRO A 180 31.12 -6.92 -7.68
C PRO A 180 31.66 -7.01 -9.12
N THR A 181 32.37 -8.08 -9.42
CA THR A 181 32.75 -8.48 -10.79
C THR A 181 31.96 -9.72 -11.18
N PHE A 182 30.97 -9.55 -12.06
CA PHE A 182 30.05 -10.61 -12.50
C PHE A 182 30.64 -11.42 -13.65
N ASN A 183 31.05 -10.75 -14.72
CA ASN A 183 31.48 -11.35 -16.01
C ASN A 183 30.49 -12.41 -16.54
N GLU A 184 29.19 -12.07 -16.58
CA GLU A 184 28.14 -12.96 -17.07
C GLU A 184 27.47 -12.41 -18.34
N THR A 185 27.21 -13.29 -19.30
CA THR A 185 26.70 -12.93 -20.62
C THR A 185 25.32 -13.55 -20.88
N PHE A 186 24.39 -12.75 -21.37
CA PHE A 186 22.99 -13.12 -21.60
C PHE A 186 22.57 -12.86 -23.05
N THR A 187 21.76 -13.73 -23.62
CA THR A 187 21.34 -13.65 -25.03
C THR A 187 19.83 -13.43 -25.16
N PHE A 188 19.43 -12.32 -25.78
CA PHE A 188 18.06 -12.03 -26.13
C PHE A 188 17.80 -12.31 -27.62
N LYS A 189 16.98 -13.32 -27.92
CA LYS A 189 16.44 -13.52 -29.27
C LYS A 189 15.45 -12.39 -29.58
N VAL A 190 15.80 -11.48 -30.49
CA VAL A 190 15.07 -10.26 -30.88
C VAL A 190 15.51 -9.87 -32.29
N LEU A 191 14.57 -9.59 -33.20
CA LEU A 191 14.86 -9.10 -34.55
C LEU A 191 15.35 -7.64 -34.52
N TYR A 192 16.32 -7.29 -35.37
CA TYR A 192 16.90 -5.95 -35.44
C TYR A 192 15.86 -4.86 -35.75
N SER A 193 14.89 -5.17 -36.64
CA SER A 193 13.77 -4.29 -36.98
C SER A 193 12.85 -3.96 -35.79
N GLU A 194 12.75 -4.85 -34.81
CA GLU A 194 11.98 -4.62 -33.58
C GLU A 194 12.79 -3.94 -32.50
N LEU A 195 14.12 -3.93 -32.61
CA LEU A 195 15.02 -3.54 -31.53
C LEU A 195 14.88 -2.05 -31.18
N GLY A 196 14.74 -1.16 -32.18
CA GLY A 196 14.58 0.28 -31.97
C GLY A 196 13.37 0.69 -31.14
N GLY A 197 12.31 -0.13 -31.08
CA GLY A 197 11.14 0.11 -30.23
C GLY A 197 11.31 -0.33 -28.77
N ARG A 198 12.48 -0.86 -28.39
CA ARG A 198 12.71 -1.54 -27.11
C ARG A 198 13.70 -0.79 -26.22
N THR A 199 13.67 -1.12 -24.93
CA THR A 199 14.59 -0.57 -23.91
C THR A 199 15.11 -1.70 -23.05
N LEU A 200 16.44 -1.86 -23.00
CA LEU A 200 17.09 -2.75 -22.04
C LEU A 200 17.02 -2.10 -20.66
N VAL A 201 16.54 -2.86 -19.67
CA VAL A 201 16.55 -2.45 -18.26
C VAL A 201 17.46 -3.40 -17.50
N MET A 202 18.39 -2.83 -16.74
CA MET A 202 19.31 -3.55 -15.86
C MET A 202 19.16 -2.95 -14.46
N THR A 203 18.64 -3.71 -13.51
CA THR A 203 18.45 -3.28 -12.12
C THR A 203 19.40 -4.06 -11.22
N VAL A 204 20.23 -3.35 -10.46
CA VAL A 204 21.05 -3.92 -9.41
C VAL A 204 20.21 -4.03 -8.14
N TYR A 205 20.17 -5.23 -7.57
CA TYR A 205 19.47 -5.57 -6.34
C TYR A 205 20.47 -6.03 -5.29
N ASP A 206 20.14 -5.78 -4.04
CA ASP A 206 20.76 -6.39 -2.88
C ASP A 206 20.03 -7.70 -2.52
N PHE A 207 20.76 -8.81 -2.41
CA PHE A 207 20.15 -10.10 -2.09
C PHE A 207 19.92 -10.24 -0.58
N ASP A 208 18.69 -10.52 -0.21
CA ASP A 208 18.27 -10.49 1.18
C ASP A 208 17.64 -11.83 1.61
N ARG A 209 18.21 -12.51 2.61
CA ARG A 209 17.85 -13.92 2.90
C ARG A 209 16.48 -14.07 3.56
N PHE A 210 16.04 -13.07 4.32
CA PHE A 210 14.85 -13.13 5.16
C PHE A 210 13.86 -11.97 4.93
N SER A 211 14.21 -11.06 4.02
CA SER A 211 13.44 -9.87 3.67
C SER A 211 13.22 -9.81 2.15
N LYS A 212 12.52 -8.78 1.67
CA LYS A 212 12.43 -8.50 0.24
C LYS A 212 13.72 -7.84 -0.22
N HIS A 213 14.33 -8.36 -1.27
CA HIS A 213 15.53 -7.81 -1.90
C HIS A 213 15.35 -6.33 -2.26
N ASP A 214 16.28 -5.49 -1.83
CA ASP A 214 16.22 -4.05 -2.07
C ASP A 214 16.82 -3.66 -3.43
N ALA A 215 16.15 -2.76 -4.14
CA ALA A 215 16.63 -2.27 -5.43
C ALA A 215 17.61 -1.11 -5.22
N ILE A 216 18.91 -1.39 -5.36
CA ILE A 216 19.98 -0.40 -5.24
C ILE A 216 19.83 0.69 -6.31
N GLY A 217 19.69 0.29 -7.57
CA GLY A 217 19.59 1.23 -8.68
C GLY A 217 19.33 0.55 -10.02
N ALA A 218 18.99 1.33 -11.03
CA ALA A 218 18.64 0.83 -12.36
C ALA A 218 19.25 1.68 -13.48
N LEU A 219 19.61 0.99 -14.56
CA LEU A 219 19.89 1.55 -15.87
C LEU A 219 18.74 1.26 -16.82
N ARG A 220 18.43 2.25 -17.66
CA ARG A 220 17.54 2.11 -18.81
C ARG A 220 18.29 2.59 -20.03
N VAL A 221 18.44 1.70 -21.01
CA VAL A 221 19.16 1.96 -22.24
C VAL A 221 18.15 1.80 -23.40
N PRO A 222 17.63 2.89 -23.97
CA PRO A 222 16.80 2.82 -25.17
C PRO A 222 17.66 2.28 -26.31
N MET A 223 17.23 1.21 -26.97
CA MET A 223 18.06 0.59 -28.01
C MET A 223 18.16 1.47 -29.26
N CYS A 224 17.19 2.35 -29.50
CA CYS A 224 17.24 3.36 -30.56
C CYS A 224 18.33 4.44 -30.38
N SER A 225 18.94 4.57 -29.19
CA SER A 225 20.04 5.52 -28.96
C SER A 225 21.43 4.91 -29.15
N LEU A 226 21.52 3.67 -29.62
CA LEU A 226 22.76 2.92 -29.76
C LEU A 226 23.05 2.59 -31.23
N ASP A 227 24.33 2.62 -31.60
CA ASP A 227 24.81 2.05 -32.86
C ASP A 227 25.41 0.67 -32.60
N PHE A 228 24.77 -0.36 -33.16
CA PHE A 228 25.21 -1.75 -33.06
C PHE A 228 26.18 -2.16 -34.19
N SER A 229 26.78 -1.19 -34.91
CA SER A 229 27.86 -1.45 -35.87
C SER A 229 29.13 -2.01 -35.22
N GLN A 230 29.31 -1.78 -33.92
CA GLN A 230 30.42 -2.27 -33.11
C GLN A 230 29.91 -2.73 -31.73
N MET A 231 30.68 -3.59 -31.06
CA MET A 231 30.46 -3.93 -29.66
C MET A 231 30.59 -2.67 -28.79
N ILE A 232 29.53 -2.32 -28.08
CA ILE A 232 29.52 -1.24 -27.10
C ILE A 232 29.99 -1.81 -25.76
N GLN A 233 30.90 -1.13 -25.08
CA GLN A 233 31.23 -1.39 -23.68
C GLN A 233 31.45 -0.06 -22.98
N GLU A 234 30.68 0.19 -21.91
CA GLU A 234 30.71 1.48 -21.21
C GLU A 234 30.26 1.38 -19.75
N TRP A 235 30.65 2.40 -18.98
CA TRP A 235 30.16 2.63 -17.63
C TRP A 235 28.97 3.59 -17.65
N ARG A 236 27.88 3.25 -16.94
CA ARG A 236 26.77 4.17 -16.70
C ARG A 236 26.41 4.27 -15.22
N GLU A 237 26.01 5.46 -14.79
CA GLU A 237 25.58 5.74 -13.42
C GLU A 237 24.20 5.15 -13.12
N LEU A 238 24.09 4.43 -12.00
CA LEU A 238 22.83 3.85 -11.56
C LEU A 238 21.89 4.96 -11.13
N LYS A 239 20.70 4.99 -11.72
CA LYS A 239 19.61 5.90 -11.30
C LYS A 239 18.73 5.20 -10.28
N LYS A 240 17.99 5.98 -9.49
CA LYS A 240 17.03 5.41 -8.54
C LYS A 240 16.08 4.47 -9.28
N ALA A 241 16.04 3.21 -8.85
CA ALA A 241 15.11 2.26 -9.44
C ALA A 241 13.68 2.77 -9.22
N GLU A 242 12.95 2.99 -10.32
CA GLU A 242 11.49 2.99 -10.24
C GLU A 242 11.11 1.68 -9.55
N LYS A 243 10.31 1.77 -8.48
CA LYS A 243 9.74 0.58 -7.86
C LYS A 243 9.11 -0.23 -8.98
N GLU A 244 9.46 -1.50 -9.09
CA GLU A 244 8.78 -2.42 -10.00
C GLU A 244 7.30 -2.39 -9.58
N GLU A 245 6.49 -1.64 -10.33
CA GLU A 245 5.06 -1.57 -10.10
C GLU A 245 4.55 -3.00 -10.14
N SER A 246 4.12 -3.50 -8.98
CA SER A 246 3.42 -4.76 -8.85
C SER A 246 2.37 -4.78 -9.94
N GLU A 247 2.49 -5.73 -10.90
CA GLU A 247 1.75 -5.71 -12.16
C GLU A 247 0.31 -5.25 -11.90
N GLN A 248 -0.13 -4.13 -12.47
CA GLN A 248 -1.39 -3.52 -12.05
C GLN A 248 -2.56 -4.46 -12.43
N LEU A 249 -3.03 -5.25 -11.45
CA LEU A 249 -4.04 -6.28 -11.65
C LEU A 249 -5.46 -5.69 -11.79
N GLY A 250 -5.60 -4.41 -11.45
CA GLY A 250 -6.84 -3.62 -11.42
C GLY A 250 -7.29 -3.29 -9.99
N ASP A 251 -8.38 -2.54 -9.89
CA ASP A 251 -9.01 -2.19 -8.61
C ASP A 251 -10.43 -2.76 -8.53
N ILE A 252 -10.89 -3.10 -7.33
CA ILE A 252 -12.27 -3.53 -7.07
C ILE A 252 -12.95 -2.63 -6.03
N CYS A 253 -14.19 -2.20 -6.32
CA CYS A 253 -15.02 -1.43 -5.42
C CYS A 253 -15.99 -2.34 -4.65
N LEU A 254 -15.86 -2.34 -3.32
CA LEU A 254 -16.63 -3.19 -2.42
C LEU A 254 -17.38 -2.33 -1.41
N SER A 255 -18.66 -2.65 -1.17
CA SER A 255 -19.45 -2.05 -0.09
C SER A 255 -19.69 -3.05 1.04
N LEU A 256 -19.15 -2.77 2.21
CA LEU A 256 -19.31 -3.57 3.42
C LEU A 256 -20.37 -3.00 4.35
N ARG A 257 -21.21 -3.86 4.93
CA ARG A 257 -22.21 -3.50 5.93
C ARG A 257 -22.37 -4.60 6.97
N TYR A 258 -22.21 -4.27 8.25
CA TYR A 258 -22.48 -5.21 9.34
C TYR A 258 -23.69 -4.80 10.18
N VAL A 259 -24.52 -5.77 10.58
CA VAL A 259 -25.67 -5.60 11.47
C VAL A 259 -25.48 -6.51 12.69
N PRO A 260 -25.01 -5.98 13.84
CA PRO A 260 -24.72 -6.78 15.03
C PRO A 260 -25.92 -7.58 15.54
N THR A 261 -27.09 -6.94 15.67
CA THR A 261 -28.33 -7.55 16.21
C THR A 261 -28.82 -8.77 15.42
N ALA A 262 -28.44 -8.89 14.15
CA ALA A 262 -28.82 -10.00 13.27
C ALA A 262 -27.62 -10.90 12.89
N GLY A 263 -26.44 -10.64 13.44
CA GLY A 263 -25.19 -11.30 13.05
C GLY A 263 -24.96 -11.29 11.53
N LYS A 264 -25.34 -10.22 10.82
CA LYS A 264 -25.40 -10.21 9.35
C LYS A 264 -24.32 -9.33 8.75
N LEU A 265 -23.37 -9.96 8.06
CA LEU A 265 -22.37 -9.31 7.22
C LEU A 265 -22.87 -9.32 5.76
N SER A 266 -23.09 -8.13 5.19
CA SER A 266 -23.44 -7.95 3.78
C SER A 266 -22.29 -7.30 3.03
N ILE A 267 -21.98 -7.84 1.86
CA ILE A 267 -20.88 -7.45 0.98
C ILE A 267 -21.47 -7.24 -0.40
N VAL A 268 -21.46 -6.00 -0.90
CA VAL A 268 -21.88 -5.68 -2.26
C VAL A 268 -20.64 -5.52 -3.11
N VAL A 269 -20.55 -6.32 -4.17
CA VAL A 269 -19.57 -6.13 -5.24
C VAL A 269 -20.17 -5.10 -6.17
N LEU A 270 -19.62 -3.88 -6.19
CA LEU A 270 -20.14 -2.79 -7.01
C LEU A 270 -19.60 -2.93 -8.44
N GLU A 271 -18.31 -2.75 -8.61
CA GLU A 271 -17.62 -2.76 -9.90
C GLU A 271 -16.13 -3.05 -9.72
N ALA A 272 -15.44 -3.34 -10.81
CA ALA A 272 -13.98 -3.32 -10.87
C ALA A 272 -13.53 -2.52 -12.09
N LYS A 273 -12.28 -2.03 -12.08
CA LYS A 273 -11.71 -1.23 -13.17
C LYS A 273 -10.24 -1.61 -13.43
N ASN A 274 -9.78 -1.29 -14.64
CA ASN A 274 -8.39 -1.50 -15.07
C ASN A 274 -7.88 -2.93 -14.83
N LEU A 275 -8.75 -3.93 -14.95
CA LEU A 275 -8.37 -5.33 -14.73
C LEU A 275 -7.29 -5.77 -15.71
N LYS A 276 -6.35 -6.61 -15.25
CA LYS A 276 -5.36 -7.22 -16.12
C LYS A 276 -6.02 -8.17 -17.11
N LYS A 277 -5.70 -7.97 -18.39
CA LYS A 277 -6.09 -8.81 -19.52
C LYS A 277 -5.45 -10.21 -19.42
N MET A 278 -6.25 -11.27 -19.50
CA MET A 278 -5.73 -12.65 -19.52
C MET A 278 -5.90 -13.34 -20.89
N ASP A 279 -6.95 -13.02 -21.66
CA ASP A 279 -7.24 -13.72 -22.92
C ASP A 279 -6.25 -13.41 -24.05
N VAL A 280 -5.82 -14.46 -24.75
CA VAL A 280 -5.09 -14.35 -26.03
C VAL A 280 -6.07 -14.10 -27.18
N GLY A 281 -6.53 -12.86 -27.30
CA GLY A 281 -7.35 -12.37 -28.42
C GLY A 281 -8.68 -11.72 -28.03
N GLY A 282 -9.17 -11.96 -26.80
CA GLY A 282 -10.26 -11.22 -26.15
C GLY A 282 -9.72 -10.11 -25.24
N LEU A 283 -10.56 -9.59 -24.33
CA LEU A 283 -10.12 -8.84 -23.14
C LEU A 283 -9.97 -9.80 -21.94
N SER A 284 -11.07 -9.96 -21.20
CA SER A 284 -11.30 -10.90 -20.10
C SER A 284 -12.81 -11.05 -19.91
N ASP A 285 -13.27 -12.19 -19.41
CA ASP A 285 -14.64 -12.50 -18.98
C ASP A 285 -14.73 -12.50 -17.41
N PRO A 286 -14.50 -11.38 -16.70
CA PRO A 286 -14.32 -11.39 -15.24
C PRO A 286 -15.57 -11.78 -14.44
N TYR A 287 -15.33 -12.50 -13.34
CA TYR A 287 -16.28 -12.74 -12.26
C TYR A 287 -15.60 -12.73 -10.89
N VAL A 288 -16.37 -12.41 -9.85
CA VAL A 288 -15.88 -12.28 -8.47
C VAL A 288 -16.29 -13.50 -7.63
N LYS A 289 -15.35 -13.99 -6.82
CA LYS A 289 -15.49 -15.16 -5.95
C LYS A 289 -15.16 -14.75 -4.52
N ILE A 290 -16.15 -14.81 -3.64
CA ILE A 290 -16.03 -14.42 -2.23
C ILE A 290 -15.94 -15.67 -1.37
N HIS A 291 -14.88 -15.79 -0.58
CA HIS A 291 -14.73 -16.82 0.44
C HIS A 291 -14.76 -16.18 1.83
N LEU A 292 -15.65 -16.66 2.69
CA LEU A 292 -15.59 -16.43 4.12
C LEU A 292 -14.62 -17.44 4.73
N LEU A 293 -13.61 -16.97 5.46
CA LEU A 293 -12.64 -17.80 6.17
C LEU A 293 -12.72 -17.53 7.67
N GLN A 294 -12.37 -18.54 8.46
CA GLN A 294 -12.19 -18.43 9.91
C GLN A 294 -11.02 -19.34 10.30
N ASN A 295 -10.07 -18.82 11.08
CA ASN A 295 -8.84 -19.52 11.47
C ASN A 295 -8.14 -20.21 10.25
N GLY A 296 -8.04 -19.49 9.13
CA GLY A 296 -7.47 -19.99 7.87
C GLY A 296 -8.28 -21.06 7.11
N LYS A 297 -9.41 -21.54 7.64
CA LYS A 297 -10.30 -22.52 6.98
C LYS A 297 -11.41 -21.81 6.21
N ARG A 298 -11.74 -22.28 5.00
CA ARG A 298 -12.83 -21.73 4.16
C ARG A 298 -14.18 -22.26 4.66
N LEU A 299 -15.08 -21.38 5.09
CA LEU A 299 -16.40 -21.71 5.64
C LEU A 299 -17.53 -21.66 4.59
N LYS A 300 -17.70 -20.51 3.93
CA LYS A 300 -18.78 -20.25 2.96
C LYS A 300 -18.18 -19.63 1.70
N LYS A 301 -18.73 -19.97 0.53
CA LYS A 301 -18.29 -19.47 -0.78
C LYS A 301 -19.48 -18.92 -1.55
N LYS A 302 -19.33 -17.76 -2.19
CA LYS A 302 -20.30 -17.15 -3.11
C LYS A 302 -19.57 -16.67 -4.37
N LYS A 303 -20.30 -16.49 -5.47
CA LYS A 303 -19.79 -16.01 -6.76
C LYS A 303 -20.77 -15.02 -7.38
N SER A 304 -20.26 -14.06 -8.16
CA SER A 304 -21.07 -13.15 -8.97
C SER A 304 -21.51 -13.77 -10.30
N SER A 305 -22.29 -13.01 -11.07
CA SER A 305 -22.40 -13.20 -12.52
C SER A 305 -21.05 -12.98 -13.21
N ILE A 306 -20.91 -13.54 -14.41
CA ILE A 306 -19.76 -13.35 -15.31
C ILE A 306 -20.07 -12.19 -16.25
N LYS A 307 -19.17 -11.22 -16.36
CA LYS A 307 -19.27 -10.12 -17.33
C LYS A 307 -18.33 -10.43 -18.48
N LYS A 308 -18.82 -10.44 -19.72
CA LYS A 308 -18.01 -10.86 -20.87
C LYS A 308 -17.23 -9.71 -21.49
N ASN A 309 -16.01 -10.01 -21.95
CA ASN A 309 -15.13 -9.15 -22.74
C ASN A 309 -15.03 -7.71 -22.20
N THR A 310 -14.64 -7.55 -20.93
CA THR A 310 -14.48 -6.24 -20.28
C THR A 310 -13.39 -6.24 -19.21
N LEU A 311 -12.63 -5.14 -19.13
CA LEU A 311 -11.67 -4.87 -18.04
C LEU A 311 -12.25 -3.91 -16.98
N ASN A 312 -13.48 -3.45 -17.18
CA ASN A 312 -14.20 -2.55 -16.27
C ASN A 312 -15.63 -3.09 -15.99
N PRO A 313 -15.77 -4.25 -15.32
CA PRO A 313 -17.07 -4.88 -15.08
C PRO A 313 -17.88 -4.20 -13.98
N TYR A 314 -19.15 -3.88 -14.29
CA TYR A 314 -20.15 -3.46 -13.32
C TYR A 314 -21.03 -4.64 -12.86
N TYR A 315 -21.10 -4.88 -11.56
CA TYR A 315 -21.83 -5.99 -10.95
C TYR A 315 -23.09 -5.53 -10.19
N ASN A 316 -22.90 -4.68 -9.17
CA ASN A 316 -23.90 -4.31 -8.17
C ASN A 316 -24.60 -5.52 -7.52
N GLU A 317 -23.84 -6.55 -7.16
CA GLU A 317 -24.35 -7.82 -6.62
C GLU A 317 -24.12 -7.94 -5.12
N SER A 318 -25.18 -8.24 -4.36
CA SER A 318 -25.15 -8.28 -2.89
C SER A 318 -25.08 -9.71 -2.34
N PHE A 319 -24.08 -9.96 -1.49
CA PHE A 319 -23.82 -11.24 -0.85
C PHE A 319 -23.92 -11.10 0.67
N SER A 320 -24.75 -11.92 1.31
CA SER A 320 -24.90 -11.92 2.78
C SER A 320 -24.38 -13.20 3.42
N PHE A 321 -23.72 -13.06 4.56
CA PHE A 321 -23.20 -14.11 5.43
C PHE A 321 -23.71 -13.91 6.86
N GLU A 322 -24.12 -14.98 7.53
CA GLU A 322 -24.28 -14.96 8.99
C GLU A 322 -22.92 -15.13 9.66
N VAL A 323 -22.56 -14.16 10.49
CA VAL A 323 -21.35 -14.09 11.31
C VAL A 323 -21.75 -13.44 12.65
N PRO A 324 -21.82 -14.21 13.75
CA PRO A 324 -22.03 -13.66 15.09
C PRO A 324 -20.93 -12.64 15.46
N PHE A 325 -21.25 -11.66 16.30
CA PHE A 325 -20.34 -10.55 16.60
C PHE A 325 -19.05 -11.03 17.29
N GLU A 326 -19.17 -12.05 18.14
CA GLU A 326 -18.09 -12.71 18.88
C GLU A 326 -17.09 -13.42 17.96
N GLN A 327 -17.55 -13.80 16.75
CA GLN A 327 -16.74 -14.46 15.74
C GLN A 327 -16.13 -13.49 14.73
N LEU A 328 -16.64 -12.27 14.64
CA LEU A 328 -16.33 -11.31 13.58
C LEU A 328 -14.85 -10.91 13.55
N GLN A 329 -14.17 -10.87 14.69
CA GLN A 329 -12.72 -10.63 14.76
C GLN A 329 -11.86 -11.79 14.23
N LYS A 330 -12.39 -13.03 14.25
CA LYS A 330 -11.71 -14.26 13.79
C LYS A 330 -12.02 -14.59 12.33
N VAL A 331 -12.87 -13.78 11.69
CA VAL A 331 -13.34 -13.97 10.32
C VAL A 331 -12.56 -13.08 9.37
N GLN A 332 -12.22 -13.66 8.22
CA GLN A 332 -11.62 -12.98 7.09
C GLN A 332 -12.51 -13.20 5.86
N VAL A 333 -12.55 -12.24 4.95
CA VAL A 333 -13.24 -12.31 3.68
C VAL A 333 -12.20 -12.20 2.57
N ALA A 334 -11.88 -13.29 1.89
CA ALA A 334 -11.07 -13.22 0.68
C ALA A 334 -11.96 -13.00 -0.54
N VAL A 335 -11.70 -11.94 -1.29
CA VAL A 335 -12.38 -11.61 -2.55
C VAL A 335 -11.38 -11.81 -3.68
N THR A 336 -11.69 -12.71 -4.60
CA THR A 336 -10.84 -13.03 -5.76
C THR A 336 -11.59 -12.66 -7.04
N VAL A 337 -10.95 -11.88 -7.90
CA VAL A 337 -11.41 -11.63 -9.27
C VAL A 337 -10.73 -12.67 -10.16
N LEU A 338 -11.52 -13.39 -10.95
CA LEU A 338 -11.04 -14.41 -11.87
C LEU A 338 -11.56 -14.14 -13.27
N ASP A 339 -10.79 -14.57 -14.26
CA ASP A 339 -11.25 -14.69 -15.62
C ASP A 339 -12.07 -15.98 -15.80
N TYR A 340 -12.97 -16.00 -16.79
CA TYR A 340 -13.78 -17.16 -17.12
C TYR A 340 -13.40 -17.74 -18.48
N ASP A 341 -12.55 -18.76 -18.44
CA ASP A 341 -12.17 -19.53 -19.63
C ASP A 341 -13.27 -20.52 -20.02
N LYS A 342 -13.74 -20.45 -21.27
CA LYS A 342 -14.68 -21.44 -21.83
C LYS A 342 -14.06 -22.84 -21.94
N ILE A 343 -12.75 -22.91 -22.10
CA ILE A 343 -11.97 -24.14 -22.26
C ILE A 343 -10.72 -24.01 -21.40
N GLY A 344 -10.58 -24.85 -20.38
CA GLY A 344 -9.45 -24.83 -19.46
C GLY A 344 -9.84 -24.52 -18.02
N LYS A 345 -8.94 -23.88 -17.28
CA LYS A 345 -9.08 -23.55 -15.87
C LYS A 345 -9.09 -22.03 -15.71
N ASN A 346 -10.22 -21.49 -15.26
CA ASN A 346 -10.41 -20.09 -14.86
C ASN A 346 -9.19 -19.51 -14.10
N ASP A 347 -8.49 -18.58 -14.74
CA ASP A 347 -7.32 -17.92 -14.15
C ASP A 347 -7.70 -16.85 -13.12
N ALA A 348 -6.83 -16.63 -12.13
CA ALA A 348 -7.01 -15.59 -11.12
C ALA A 348 -6.36 -14.27 -11.61
N ILE A 349 -7.18 -13.25 -11.84
CA ILE A 349 -6.70 -11.91 -12.22
C ILE A 349 -6.04 -11.25 -11.00
N GLY A 350 -6.67 -11.34 -9.83
CA GLY A 350 -6.14 -10.76 -8.60
C GLY A 350 -7.05 -10.98 -7.39
N LYS A 351 -6.56 -10.61 -6.21
CA LYS A 351 -7.16 -10.97 -4.93
C LYS A 351 -6.94 -9.89 -3.88
N VAL A 352 -7.89 -9.76 -2.95
CA VAL A 352 -7.78 -8.98 -1.71
C VAL A 352 -8.39 -9.76 -0.56
N PHE A 353 -8.06 -9.40 0.69
CA PHE A 353 -8.75 -9.93 1.85
C PHE A 353 -9.03 -8.86 2.91
N LEU A 354 -10.23 -8.93 3.48
CA LEU A 354 -10.76 -7.98 4.46
C LEU A 354 -10.96 -8.71 5.79
N GLY A 355 -10.59 -8.09 6.91
CA GLY A 355 -10.73 -8.71 8.23
C GLY A 355 -9.87 -8.03 9.29
N GLY A 356 -10.07 -8.40 10.57
CA GLY A 356 -9.31 -7.82 11.69
C GLY A 356 -7.80 -8.03 11.62
N THR A 357 -7.33 -9.00 10.84
CA THR A 357 -5.91 -9.30 10.62
C THR A 357 -5.38 -8.80 9.28
N SER A 358 -6.13 -7.98 8.53
CA SER A 358 -5.64 -7.35 7.29
C SER A 358 -4.67 -6.19 7.59
N SER A 359 -4.23 -5.47 6.58
CA SER A 359 -3.37 -4.28 6.73
C SER A 359 -3.87 -3.15 5.82
N GLY A 360 -3.30 -1.95 5.92
CA GLY A 360 -3.56 -0.85 4.99
C GLY A 360 -5.05 -0.48 4.81
N THR A 361 -5.46 -0.37 3.55
CA THR A 361 -6.80 0.06 3.12
C THR A 361 -7.87 -0.95 3.51
N GLU A 362 -7.55 -2.24 3.47
CA GLU A 362 -8.41 -3.36 3.78
C GLU A 362 -8.80 -3.36 5.27
N LEU A 363 -7.81 -3.11 6.14
CA LEU A 363 -8.03 -3.00 7.59
C LEU A 363 -8.84 -1.76 7.93
N ARG A 364 -8.54 -0.63 7.27
CA ARG A 364 -9.31 0.61 7.42
C ARG A 364 -10.77 0.40 7.05
N HIS A 365 -11.05 -0.19 5.88
CA HIS A 365 -12.42 -0.45 5.43
C HIS A 365 -13.19 -1.40 6.36
N TRP A 366 -12.51 -2.42 6.89
CA TRP A 366 -13.09 -3.31 7.90
C TRP A 366 -13.41 -2.56 9.19
N SER A 367 -12.51 -1.68 9.64
CA SER A 367 -12.69 -0.86 10.85
C SER A 367 -13.81 0.17 10.69
N ASP A 368 -13.89 0.84 9.53
CA ASP A 368 -14.93 1.81 9.19
C ASP A 368 -16.32 1.16 9.14
N MET A 369 -16.42 -0.09 8.65
CA MET A 369 -17.65 -0.90 8.71
C MET A 369 -18.07 -1.20 10.17
N LEU A 370 -17.12 -1.51 11.06
CA LEU A 370 -17.40 -1.80 12.47
C LEU A 370 -17.81 -0.55 13.25
N ALA A 371 -17.15 0.58 12.97
CA ALA A 371 -17.45 1.89 13.57
C ALA A 371 -18.81 2.45 13.11
N ASN A 372 -19.31 2.04 11.93
CA ASN A 372 -20.57 2.51 11.35
C ASN A 372 -21.62 1.37 11.22
N PRO A 373 -22.06 0.75 12.34
CA PRO A 373 -22.98 -0.38 12.29
C PRO A 373 -24.29 -0.01 11.58
N ARG A 374 -24.83 -0.96 10.81
CA ARG A 374 -26.03 -0.82 9.96
C ARG A 374 -25.88 0.15 8.77
N ARG A 375 -24.74 0.83 8.56
CA ARG A 375 -24.48 1.63 7.34
C ARG A 375 -23.61 0.84 6.35
N PRO A 376 -23.87 0.92 5.03
CA PRO A 376 -22.94 0.44 4.02
C PRO A 376 -21.80 1.46 3.85
N ILE A 377 -20.56 0.98 3.83
CA ILE A 377 -19.34 1.75 3.55
C ILE A 377 -18.73 1.19 2.26
N ALA A 378 -18.58 2.03 1.23
CA ALA A 378 -17.99 1.66 -0.06
C ALA A 378 -16.52 2.12 -0.14
N GLN A 379 -15.63 1.24 -0.58
CA GLN A 379 -14.20 1.50 -0.68
C GLN A 379 -13.60 0.77 -1.89
N TRP A 380 -12.64 1.41 -2.55
CA TRP A 380 -11.79 0.80 -3.58
C TRP A 380 -10.60 0.07 -2.94
N HIS A 381 -10.24 -1.08 -3.50
CA HIS A 381 -9.09 -1.90 -3.12
C HIS A 381 -8.29 -2.28 -4.36
N GLY A 382 -6.97 -2.07 -4.33
CA GLY A 382 -6.07 -2.54 -5.40
C GLY A 382 -5.89 -4.04 -5.30
N LEU A 383 -6.00 -4.75 -6.43
CA LEU A 383 -5.86 -6.20 -6.48
C LEU A 383 -4.38 -6.61 -6.37
N LYS A 384 -4.09 -7.52 -5.44
CA LYS A 384 -2.78 -8.17 -5.26
C LYS A 384 -2.75 -9.55 -5.93
N THR A 385 -1.56 -10.12 -6.11
CA THR A 385 -1.43 -11.48 -6.65
C THR A 385 -2.06 -12.51 -5.70
N GLU A 386 -2.58 -13.63 -6.23
CA GLU A 386 -3.19 -14.65 -5.35
C GLU A 386 -2.16 -15.24 -4.36
N ASP A 387 -0.90 -15.39 -4.78
CA ASP A 387 0.17 -15.96 -3.95
C ASP A 387 0.60 -15.02 -2.81
N GLU A 388 0.75 -13.72 -3.07
CA GLU A 388 1.02 -12.70 -2.04
C GLU A 388 -0.08 -12.70 -0.96
N VAL A 389 -1.35 -12.67 -1.38
CA VAL A 389 -2.49 -12.73 -0.44
C VAL A 389 -2.56 -14.07 0.28
N ASN A 390 -2.23 -15.19 -0.37
CA ASN A 390 -2.17 -16.49 0.29
C ASN A 390 -1.05 -16.56 1.32
N ALA A 391 0.10 -15.94 1.06
CA ALA A 391 1.21 -15.83 2.01
C ALA A 391 0.84 -14.95 3.20
N GLU A 392 0.24 -13.76 2.98
CA GLU A 392 -0.27 -12.91 4.06
C GLU A 392 -1.32 -13.63 4.92
N LEU A 393 -2.24 -14.37 4.30
CA LEU A 393 -3.25 -15.19 4.99
C LEU A 393 -2.64 -16.40 5.72
N ALA A 394 -1.48 -16.90 5.29
CA ALA A 394 -0.80 -18.02 5.95
C ALA A 394 0.06 -17.58 7.13
N ALA A 395 0.72 -16.42 7.02
CA ALA A 395 1.54 -15.83 8.08
C ALA A 395 0.72 -15.26 9.25
N ARG A 396 -0.61 -15.17 9.11
CA ARG A 396 -1.56 -14.62 10.09
C ARG A 396 -2.60 -15.63 10.56
N LYS A 397 -2.25 -16.92 10.57
CA LYS A 397 -3.01 -18.02 11.17
C LYS A 397 -2.60 -18.22 12.63
#